data_AF-K9B1M8-F1
#
_entry.id   AF-K9B1M8-F1
#
_cell.length_a   1.000
_cell.length_b   1.000
_cell.length_c   1.000
_cell.angle_alpha   90.00
_cell.angle_beta   90.00
_cell.angle_gamma   90.00
#
_symmetry.space_group_name_H-M   'P 1'
#
loop_
_entity.id
_entity.type
_entity.pdbx_description
1 polymer ?
#
loop_
_entity_poly.entity_id
_entity_poly.type
_entity_poly.pdbx_seq_one_letter_code
_entity_poly.pdbx_strand_id
1 'polypeptide(L)'
;MQEMLRLSQELEKYRSRNFSYQGFNVASTAYAVPNSSYTILIVDGTDTSKSLNNDTVTGQKWVMRANANDAYSRKYSFLLTNTGFQCKNKTWSLINYADCNTAANGGVNNW
;
A
#
# COMPACT_ATOMS: atom_id res chain seq x y z
N MET A 1 -10.99 -3.30 -1.17
CA MET A 1 -10.71 -2.29 -0.14
C MET A 1 -10.63 -2.89 1.27
N GLN A 2 -11.50 -3.84 1.64
CA GLN A 2 -11.50 -4.47 2.97
C GLN A 2 -10.14 -5.02 3.43
N GLU A 3 -9.40 -5.76 2.59
CA GLU A 3 -8.09 -6.29 2.99
C GLU A 3 -7.02 -5.22 3.27
N MET A 4 -7.00 -4.12 2.51
CA MET A 4 -6.06 -3.03 2.79
C MET A 4 -6.36 -2.38 4.14
N LEU A 5 -7.64 -2.25 4.51
CA LEU A 5 -8.05 -1.75 5.82
C LEU A 5 -7.70 -2.72 6.94
N ARG A 6 -7.83 -4.02 6.71
CA ARG A 6 -7.40 -5.07 7.63
C ARG A 6 -5.89 -4.97 7.90
N LEU A 7 -5.09 -4.87 6.83
CA LEU A 7 -3.64 -4.73 6.93
C LEU A 7 -3.22 -3.41 7.59
N SER A 8 -3.89 -2.30 7.31
CA SER A 8 -3.58 -1.03 7.99
C SER A 8 -3.84 -1.13 9.49
N GLN A 9 -4.93 -1.79 9.91
CA GLN A 9 -5.20 -2.01 11.33
C GLN A 9 -4.16 -2.92 11.99
N GLU A 10 -3.70 -3.96 11.29
CA GLU A 10 -2.61 -4.83 11.77
C GLU A 10 -1.29 -4.06 11.92
N LEU A 11 -0.96 -3.19 10.97
CA LEU A 11 0.20 -2.30 11.02
C LEU A 11 0.12 -1.35 12.23
N GLU A 12 -1.02 -0.70 12.46
CA GLU A 12 -1.18 0.19 13.62
C GLU A 12 -1.09 -0.56 14.95
N LYS A 13 -1.65 -1.78 15.04
CA LYS A 13 -1.50 -2.65 16.21
C LYS A 13 -0.05 -3.04 16.44
N TYR A 14 0.69 -3.35 15.38
CA TYR A 14 2.10 -3.69 15.45
C TYR A 14 2.94 -2.52 15.96
N ARG A 15 2.75 -1.33 15.38
CA ARG A 15 3.43 -0.10 15.84
C ARG A 15 3.10 0.24 17.28
N SER A 16 1.86 0.05 17.73
CA SER A 16 1.50 0.28 19.14
C SER A 16 2.28 -0.60 20.12
N ARG A 17 2.80 -1.75 19.68
CA ARG A 17 3.59 -2.68 20.53
C ARG A 17 5.10 -2.50 20.38
N ASN A 18 5.55 -2.14 19.17
CA ASN A 18 6.97 -2.08 18.82
C ASN A 18 7.50 -0.66 18.63
N PHE A 19 6.64 0.36 18.72
CA PHE A 19 6.90 1.78 18.43
C PHE A 19 7.37 2.11 17.00
N SER A 20 7.52 1.09 16.14
CA SER A 20 7.88 1.18 14.73
C SER A 20 7.10 0.14 13.92
N TYR A 21 6.98 0.35 12.61
CA TYR A 21 6.52 -0.64 11.64
C TYR A 21 7.67 -1.54 11.14
N GLN A 22 8.94 -1.21 11.47
CA GLN A 22 10.10 -2.02 11.14
C GLN A 22 9.96 -3.42 11.75
N GLY A 23 10.27 -4.46 10.98
CA GLY A 23 10.09 -5.86 11.36
C GLY A 23 8.68 -6.39 11.08
N PHE A 24 7.75 -5.56 10.58
CA PHE A 24 6.44 -6.05 10.16
C PHE A 24 6.58 -6.97 8.96
N ASN A 25 6.30 -8.26 9.18
CA ASN A 25 6.41 -9.30 8.17
C ASN A 25 5.03 -9.62 7.59
N VAL A 26 4.80 -9.20 6.36
CA VAL A 26 3.84 -9.84 5.46
C VAL A 26 4.59 -10.94 4.71
N ALA A 27 4.01 -12.14 4.64
CA ALA A 27 4.64 -13.36 4.13
C ALA A 27 5.34 -13.23 2.76
N SER A 28 5.04 -12.16 2.01
CA SER A 28 5.89 -11.65 0.94
C SER A 28 5.73 -10.12 0.82
N THR A 29 6.61 -9.46 0.06
CA THR A 29 6.43 -8.06 -0.36
C THR A 29 5.15 -7.83 -1.16
N ALA A 30 4.53 -8.89 -1.67
CA ALA A 30 3.37 -8.91 -2.55
C ALA A 30 2.30 -9.90 -2.04
N TYR A 31 1.39 -9.44 -1.20
CA TYR A 31 0.30 -10.23 -0.67
C TYR A 31 -0.82 -10.40 -1.71
N ALA A 32 -1.00 -11.61 -2.23
CA ALA A 32 -2.14 -11.95 -3.07
C ALA A 32 -3.41 -12.05 -2.22
N VAL A 33 -4.42 -11.26 -2.53
CA VAL A 33 -5.70 -11.29 -1.81
C VAL A 33 -6.48 -12.54 -2.21
N PRO A 34 -6.83 -13.45 -1.28
CA PRO A 34 -7.62 -14.63 -1.59
C PRO A 34 -8.94 -14.30 -2.28
N ASN A 35 -9.35 -15.12 -3.26
CA ASN A 35 -10.61 -14.96 -4.01
C ASN A 35 -10.76 -13.60 -4.71
N SER A 36 -9.65 -12.97 -5.07
CA SER A 36 -9.63 -11.63 -5.63
C SER A 36 -8.51 -11.49 -6.66
N SER A 37 -8.68 -10.57 -7.61
CA SER A 37 -7.62 -10.28 -8.58
C SER A 37 -6.55 -9.33 -8.02
N TYR A 38 -6.61 -8.94 -6.75
CA TYR A 38 -5.74 -7.92 -6.19
C TYR A 38 -4.44 -8.48 -5.60
N THR A 39 -3.34 -7.79 -5.86
CA THR A 39 -2.06 -7.98 -5.16
C THR A 39 -1.70 -6.71 -4.40
N ILE A 40 -1.45 -6.83 -3.10
CA ILE A 40 -1.08 -5.73 -2.22
C ILE A 40 0.43 -5.73 -2.02
N LEU A 41 1.06 -4.59 -2.28
CA LEU A 41 2.48 -4.32 -2.05
C LEU A 41 2.61 -3.39 -0.85
N ILE A 42 3.48 -3.73 0.10
CA ILE A 42 3.74 -2.93 1.31
C ILE A 42 5.24 -2.63 1.41
N VAL A 43 5.59 -1.36 1.56
CA VAL A 43 6.99 -0.90 1.67
C VAL A 43 7.14 0.17 2.75
N ASP A 44 8.38 0.46 3.11
CA ASP A 44 8.71 1.62 3.94
C ASP A 44 8.38 2.92 3.19
N GLY A 45 7.76 3.87 3.89
CA GLY A 45 7.31 5.13 3.29
C GLY A 45 8.42 6.18 3.10
N THR A 46 9.62 5.92 3.62
CA THR A 46 10.82 6.75 3.42
C THR A 46 11.72 6.16 2.34
N ASP A 47 11.96 4.84 2.40
CA ASP A 47 12.70 4.07 1.41
C ASP A 47 11.80 3.03 0.75
N THR A 48 11.11 3.48 -0.32
CA THR A 48 10.09 2.67 -1.01
C THR A 48 10.67 1.48 -1.79
N SER A 49 12.00 1.34 -1.84
CA SER A 49 12.67 0.16 -2.38
C SER A 49 12.72 -1.01 -1.40
N LYS A 50 12.42 -0.76 -0.12
CA LYS A 50 12.57 -1.74 0.97
C LYS A 50 11.23 -2.13 1.58
N SER A 51 11.13 -3.40 1.94
CA SER A 51 10.03 -3.90 2.76
C SER A 51 10.19 -3.46 4.21
N LEU A 52 9.09 -3.46 4.95
CA LEU A 52 9.10 -3.12 6.39
C LEU A 52 9.90 -4.13 7.24
N ASN A 53 10.13 -5.35 6.75
CA ASN A 53 10.97 -6.35 7.42
C ASN A 53 12.48 -6.14 7.19
N ASN A 54 12.88 -5.16 6.37
CA ASN A 54 14.29 -4.87 6.19
C ASN A 54 14.88 -4.20 7.45
N ASP A 55 16.04 -4.65 7.89
CA ASP A 55 16.72 -4.15 9.10
C ASP A 55 17.28 -2.73 8.96
N THR A 56 17.40 -2.23 7.72
CA THR A 56 17.89 -0.87 7.43
C THR A 56 16.78 0.17 7.25
N VAL A 57 15.49 -0.22 7.34
CA VAL A 57 14.39 0.76 7.25
C VAL A 57 14.14 1.43 8.59
N THR A 58 13.65 2.67 8.56
CA THR A 58 13.25 3.38 9.78
C THR A 58 11.93 2.86 10.34
N GLY A 59 11.03 2.37 9.46
CA GLY A 59 9.72 1.88 9.85
C GLY A 59 8.81 2.94 10.48
N GLN A 60 9.04 4.23 10.21
CA GLN A 60 8.17 5.30 10.73
C GLN A 60 6.93 5.54 9.87
N LYS A 61 7.03 5.22 8.58
CA LYS A 61 5.97 5.39 7.59
C LYS A 61 5.82 4.11 6.80
N TRP A 62 4.62 3.85 6.32
CA TRP A 62 4.36 2.76 5.39
C TRP A 62 3.53 3.25 4.22
N VAL A 63 3.76 2.61 3.08
CA VAL A 63 2.96 2.82 1.88
C VAL A 63 2.47 1.46 1.39
N MET A 64 1.17 1.38 1.12
CA MET A 64 0.51 0.22 0.54
C MET A 64 -0.09 0.55 -0.82
N ARG A 65 0.22 -0.26 -1.82
CA ARG A 65 -0.41 -0.21 -3.14
C ARG A 65 -1.14 -1.50 -3.42
N ALA A 66 -2.37 -1.42 -3.94
CA ALA A 66 -3.11 -2.59 -4.40
C ALA A 66 -3.25 -2.55 -5.91
N ASN A 67 -2.57 -3.48 -6.60
CA ASN A 67 -2.72 -3.72 -8.03
C ASN A 67 -3.96 -4.57 -8.26
N ALA A 68 -4.88 -4.10 -9.10
CA ALA A 68 -6.10 -4.85 -9.44
C ALA A 68 -5.86 -6.07 -10.35
N ASN A 69 -4.64 -6.21 -10.90
CA ASN A 69 -4.24 -7.18 -11.94
C ASN A 69 -5.29 -7.33 -13.05
N ASP A 70 -5.89 -6.22 -13.45
CA ASP A 70 -6.90 -6.19 -14.49
C ASP A 70 -6.27 -5.68 -15.78
N ALA A 71 -6.03 -6.60 -16.71
CA ALA A 71 -5.45 -6.29 -18.02
C ALA A 71 -6.28 -5.28 -18.83
N TYR A 72 -7.55 -5.08 -18.48
CA TYR A 72 -8.49 -4.22 -19.20
C TYR A 72 -8.79 -2.88 -18.48
N SER A 73 -8.10 -2.56 -17.38
CA SER A 73 -8.27 -1.28 -16.65
C SER A 73 -9.72 -0.92 -16.28
N ARG A 74 -10.57 -1.92 -16.02
CA ARG A 74 -11.95 -1.74 -15.56
C ARG A 74 -12.01 -1.54 -14.05
N LYS A 75 -11.08 -2.16 -13.32
CA LYS A 75 -10.93 -2.03 -11.86
C LYS A 75 -9.93 -0.94 -11.49
N TYR A 76 -10.20 -0.26 -10.38
CA TYR A 76 -9.26 0.69 -9.80
C TYR A 76 -8.16 -0.07 -9.04
N SER A 77 -6.92 0.38 -9.23
CA SER A 77 -5.83 0.13 -8.30
C SER A 77 -5.80 1.25 -7.26
N PHE A 78 -5.22 0.98 -6.09
CA PHE A 78 -5.29 1.88 -4.93
C PHE A 78 -3.92 2.14 -4.34
N LEU A 79 -3.77 3.30 -3.70
CA LEU A 79 -2.66 3.70 -2.86
C LEU A 79 -3.22 4.15 -1.51
N LEU A 80 -2.59 3.69 -0.44
CA LEU A 80 -2.91 4.02 0.94
C LEU A 80 -1.60 4.23 1.70
N THR A 81 -1.55 5.28 2.50
CA THR A 81 -0.39 5.63 3.33
C THR A 81 -0.81 5.86 4.77
N ASN A 82 0.12 5.68 5.71
CA ASN A 82 -0.14 5.99 7.12
C ASN A 82 -0.21 7.49 7.42
N THR A 83 0.26 8.34 6.50
CA THR A 83 0.17 9.80 6.60
C THR A 83 -1.14 10.36 6.05
N GLY A 84 -2.00 9.49 5.51
CA GLY A 84 -3.35 9.83 5.11
C GLY A 84 -3.60 10.20 3.68
N PHE A 85 -2.57 10.04 2.85
CA PHE A 85 -2.78 10.05 1.44
C PHE A 85 -3.47 8.75 0.99
N GLN A 86 -4.64 8.89 0.38
CA GLN A 86 -5.40 7.80 -0.22
C GLN A 86 -5.81 8.17 -1.63
N CYS A 87 -5.54 7.28 -2.58
CA CYS A 87 -5.93 7.58 -3.94
C CYS A 87 -6.08 6.33 -4.81
N LYS A 88 -6.67 6.49 -6.00
CA LYS A 88 -6.99 5.39 -6.91
C LYS A 88 -6.76 5.79 -8.36
N ASN A 89 -6.39 4.82 -9.19
CA ASN A 89 -6.31 4.96 -10.64
C ASN A 89 -6.53 3.60 -11.32
N LYS A 90 -7.16 3.59 -12.50
CA LYS A 90 -7.32 2.36 -13.31
C LYS A 90 -6.03 1.93 -14.02
N THR A 91 -5.07 2.84 -14.17
CA THR A 91 -3.77 2.60 -14.80
C THR A 91 -2.71 2.39 -13.72
N TRP A 92 -2.24 1.15 -13.55
CA TRP A 92 -1.27 0.80 -12.51
C TRP A 92 0.05 1.59 -12.60
N SER A 93 0.55 1.85 -13.81
CA SER A 93 1.79 2.60 -14.01
C SER A 93 1.72 4.07 -13.58
N LEU A 94 0.51 4.61 -13.38
CA LEU A 94 0.31 5.95 -12.85
C LEU A 94 0.30 5.99 -11.32
N ILE A 95 0.24 4.84 -10.64
CA ILE A 95 0.28 4.74 -9.18
C ILE A 95 1.71 4.49 -8.71
N ASN A 96 2.34 5.53 -8.20
CA ASN A 96 3.64 5.43 -7.53
C ASN A 96 3.43 5.36 -6.00
N TYR A 97 4.51 5.47 -5.22
CA TYR A 97 4.43 5.38 -3.75
C TYR A 97 4.08 6.71 -3.06
N ALA A 98 3.88 7.79 -3.80
CA ALA A 98 3.58 9.13 -3.31
C ALA A 98 2.26 9.69 -3.88
N ASP A 99 1.89 9.33 -5.11
CA ASP A 99 0.71 9.79 -5.82
C ASP A 99 0.14 8.71 -6.75
N CYS A 100 -1.01 9.01 -7.37
CA CYS A 100 -1.58 8.17 -8.42
C CYS A 100 -2.04 8.93 -9.67
N ASN A 101 -1.43 10.08 -9.94
CA ASN A 101 -1.68 10.95 -11.12
C ASN A 101 -3.13 10.92 -11.64
N THR A 102 -4.00 11.74 -11.06
CA THR A 102 -5.45 11.67 -11.23
C THR A 102 -6.00 12.15 -12.57
N ALA A 103 -5.18 12.70 -13.46
CA ALA A 103 -5.64 13.42 -14.65
C ALA A 103 -6.36 12.56 -15.71
N ALA A 104 -6.15 11.24 -15.73
CA ALA A 104 -6.66 10.38 -16.80
C ALA A 104 -7.85 9.49 -16.40
N ASN A 105 -7.82 8.90 -15.20
CA ASN A 105 -8.79 7.88 -14.75
C ASN A 105 -8.72 7.67 -13.22
N GLY A 106 -8.34 8.71 -12.45
CA GLY A 106 -8.02 8.59 -11.04
C GLY A 106 -8.85 9.49 -10.12
N GLY A 107 -8.65 9.33 -8.81
CA GLY A 107 -9.21 10.18 -7.78
C GLY A 107 -8.35 10.16 -6.51
N VAL A 108 -8.26 11.29 -5.81
CA VAL A 108 -7.49 11.47 -4.57
C VAL A 108 -8.46 11.88 -3.45
N ASN A 109 -8.26 11.31 -2.28
CA ASN A 109 -8.81 11.78 -1.01
C ASN A 109 -7.63 12.16 -0.10
N ASN A 110 -7.58 13.43 0.28
CA ASN A 110 -6.72 13.92 1.36
C ASN A 110 -7.62 14.16 2.57
N TRP A 111 -7.32 13.53 3.69
CA TRP A 111 -8.02 13.77 4.96
C TRP A 111 -7.19 14.65 5.89
#